data_AF-A0A242K9H2-F1
#
_entry.id   AF-A0A242K9H2-F1
#
_cell.length_a   1.000
_cell.length_b   1.000
_cell.length_c   1.000
_cell.angle_alpha   90.00
_cell.angle_beta   90.00
_cell.angle_gamma   90.00
#
_symmetry.space_group_name_H-M   'P 1'
#
loop_
_entity.id
_entity.type
_entity.pdbx_description
1 polymer ?
#
loop_
_entity_poly.entity_id
_entity_poly.type
_entity_poly.pdbx_seq_one_letter_code
_entity_poly.pdbx_strand_id
1 'polypeptide(L)'
;MGKRKKQRAKHTKELKQKSKKQYSGRVPRFIVGLGWSLVIGGICFGVYNNVTATSTHTVHEVETIKEKLTDTTGIESFTTDFVKTFFTISPNSKDQGDRQEKLVNYLADDLNASSLLYKELKEETAVQNIDIWKIDKVRDNIYSVSFKLSIESSSELYDRAYAVEVYAKDQQFAIVKLPVLSSLPEKAVVISSKELPTSAIETTTRENVEGFLETFFAVYPKADKKELLYYGNDLQPIQENLSFLEINNPQMYENSDSVEATCTVTYKDNDTQMIHEMFYELTLKKLEGDKFSIKELR
;
A
#
# COMPACT_ATOMS: atom_id res chain seq x y z
N MET A 1 35.08 -6.65 129.94
CA MET A 1 35.42 -5.21 129.74
C MET A 1 35.56 -5.00 128.23
N GLY A 2 34.90 -4.12 127.47
CA GLY A 2 33.88 -3.09 127.69
C GLY A 2 33.24 -2.68 126.32
N LYS A 3 32.01 -2.14 126.39
CA LYS A 3 31.13 -1.33 125.47
C LYS A 3 31.44 -1.21 123.94
N ARG A 4 30.52 -1.05 122.96
CA ARG A 4 29.06 -0.71 122.86
C ARG A 4 28.51 -0.83 121.39
N LYS A 5 27.27 -1.36 121.25
CA LYS A 5 26.04 -0.97 120.49
C LYS A 5 25.89 -0.83 118.94
N LYS A 6 24.63 -1.19 118.53
CA LYS A 6 23.72 -0.82 117.39
C LYS A 6 23.75 -1.73 116.13
N GLN A 7 22.66 -2.05 115.40
CA GLN A 7 21.17 -1.94 115.51
C GLN A 7 20.52 -2.85 114.41
N ARG A 8 19.20 -3.13 114.51
CA ARG A 8 18.32 -4.08 113.74
C ARG A 8 18.01 -3.74 112.25
N ALA A 9 17.61 -4.75 111.42
CA ALA A 9 16.27 -4.94 110.79
C ALA A 9 16.23 -6.06 109.68
N LYS A 10 15.05 -6.67 109.43
CA LYS A 10 14.72 -7.85 108.57
C LYS A 10 14.10 -7.49 107.19
N HIS A 11 14.20 -8.34 106.14
CA HIS A 11 13.05 -8.99 105.41
C HIS A 11 13.40 -9.82 104.13
N THR A 12 12.47 -10.75 103.84
CA THR A 12 12.14 -11.78 102.82
C THR A 12 12.49 -11.63 101.32
N LYS A 13 12.62 -12.77 100.58
CA LYS A 13 12.21 -12.95 99.16
C LYS A 13 11.73 -14.38 98.82
N GLU A 14 10.69 -14.46 97.99
CA GLU A 14 10.04 -15.67 97.42
C GLU A 14 10.56 -16.10 96.01
N LEU A 15 10.02 -17.24 95.53
CA LEU A 15 9.63 -17.62 94.15
C LEU A 15 10.52 -18.65 93.40
N LYS A 16 9.90 -19.72 92.85
CA LYS A 16 9.47 -19.83 91.43
C LYS A 16 9.13 -21.27 91.01
N GLN A 17 7.99 -21.45 90.33
CA GLN A 17 7.65 -22.62 89.50
C GLN A 17 7.62 -22.21 88.02
N LYS A 18 8.06 -23.12 87.13
CA LYS A 18 8.25 -22.95 85.68
C LYS A 18 6.94 -23.11 84.88
N SER A 19 6.78 -22.36 83.78
CA SER A 19 5.80 -22.61 82.71
C SER A 19 6.48 -22.76 81.33
N LYS A 20 5.83 -23.54 80.44
CA LYS A 20 6.31 -23.93 79.09
C LYS A 20 6.39 -22.72 78.14
N LYS A 21 7.47 -22.65 77.35
CA LYS A 21 7.65 -21.65 76.28
C LYS A 21 7.00 -22.11 74.98
N GLN A 22 6.14 -21.25 74.42
CA GLN A 22 5.60 -21.35 73.06
C GLN A 22 6.43 -20.44 72.15
N TYR A 23 7.02 -20.98 71.08
CA TYR A 23 7.80 -20.20 70.11
C TYR A 23 6.86 -19.49 69.12
N SER A 24 6.76 -18.17 69.20
CA SER A 24 6.20 -17.36 68.11
C SER A 24 7.35 -16.93 67.18
N GLY A 25 7.46 -17.56 66.01
CA GLY A 25 8.44 -17.18 64.99
C GLY A 25 8.04 -15.87 64.32
N ARG A 26 8.63 -14.75 64.74
CA ARG A 26 8.50 -13.47 64.04
C ARG A 26 9.45 -13.47 62.85
N VAL A 27 8.92 -13.49 61.63
CA VAL A 27 9.74 -13.43 60.41
C VAL A 27 10.49 -12.09 60.41
N PRO A 28 11.84 -12.09 60.39
CA PRO A 28 12.61 -10.86 60.43
C PRO A 28 12.37 -10.02 59.18
N ARG A 29 12.31 -8.70 59.35
CA ARG A 29 11.97 -7.71 58.29
C ARG A 29 12.83 -7.84 57.03
N PHE A 30 14.06 -8.35 57.14
CA PHE A 30 14.93 -8.59 55.98
C PHE A 30 14.39 -9.69 55.04
N ILE A 31 13.76 -10.74 55.58
CA ILE A 31 13.16 -11.82 54.79
C ILE A 31 11.93 -11.31 54.06
N VAL A 32 11.16 -10.44 54.71
CA VAL A 32 10.02 -9.76 54.07
C VAL A 32 10.50 -8.88 52.92
N GLY A 33 11.58 -8.11 53.12
CA GLY A 33 12.20 -7.29 52.07
C GLY A 33 12.69 -8.12 50.87
N LEU A 34 13.38 -9.23 51.12
CA LEU A 34 13.81 -10.17 50.07
C LEU A 34 12.63 -10.76 49.29
N GLY A 35 11.54 -11.10 49.99
CA GLY A 35 10.30 -11.57 49.36
C GLY A 35 9.71 -10.52 48.42
N TRP A 36 9.63 -9.27 48.85
CA TRP A 36 9.13 -8.18 47.99
C TRP A 36 10.04 -7.89 46.79
N SER A 37 11.36 -7.95 46.96
CA SER A 37 12.29 -7.77 45.83
C SER A 37 12.15 -8.88 44.78
N LEU A 38 11.94 -10.13 45.20
CA LEU A 38 11.69 -11.26 44.30
C LEU A 38 10.37 -11.10 43.52
N VAL A 39 9.32 -10.62 44.18
CA VAL A 39 8.03 -10.35 43.53
C VAL A 39 8.16 -9.27 42.48
N ILE A 40 8.81 -8.15 42.80
CA ILE A 40 9.02 -7.04 41.86
C ILE A 40 9.90 -7.49 40.68
N GLY A 41 10.98 -8.22 40.95
CA GLY A 41 11.85 -8.75 39.90
C GLY A 41 11.13 -9.71 38.94
N GLY A 42 10.26 -10.58 39.47
CA GLY A 42 9.45 -11.49 38.65
C GLY A 42 8.44 -10.76 37.75
N ILE A 43 7.81 -9.70 38.26
CA ILE A 43 6.89 -8.87 37.48
C ILE A 43 7.66 -8.13 36.38
N CYS A 44 8.80 -7.50 36.70
CA CYS A 44 9.65 -6.83 35.70
C CYS A 44 10.15 -7.80 34.61
N PHE A 45 10.55 -9.01 34.99
CA PHE A 45 11.00 -10.05 34.06
C PHE A 45 9.85 -10.57 33.18
N GLY A 46 8.65 -10.71 33.75
CA GLY A 46 7.43 -11.08 33.01
C GLY A 46 7.02 -10.03 31.99
N VAL A 47 7.05 -8.74 32.36
CA VAL A 47 6.79 -7.64 31.41
C VAL A 47 7.87 -7.57 30.34
N TYR A 48 9.16 -7.71 30.70
CA TYR A 48 10.25 -7.73 29.74
C TYR A 48 10.09 -8.86 28.71
N ASN A 49 9.83 -10.09 29.15
CA ASN A 49 9.61 -11.21 28.23
C ASN A 49 8.32 -11.07 27.42
N ASN A 50 7.23 -10.54 27.99
CA ASN A 50 5.98 -10.34 27.25
C ASN A 50 6.11 -9.26 26.18
N VAL A 51 6.81 -8.16 26.47
CA VAL A 51 7.11 -7.08 25.51
C VAL A 51 8.10 -7.58 24.44
N THR A 52 9.11 -8.36 24.83
CA THR A 52 10.06 -8.96 23.87
C THR A 52 9.39 -10.02 23.00
N ALA A 53 8.45 -10.83 23.55
CA ALA A 53 7.72 -11.86 22.82
C ALA A 53 6.64 -11.30 21.88
N THR A 54 6.03 -10.16 22.24
CA THR A 54 5.00 -9.51 21.41
C THR A 54 5.62 -8.66 20.28
N SER A 55 6.94 -8.42 20.32
CA SER A 55 7.67 -7.70 19.26
C SER A 55 8.28 -8.63 18.20
N THR A 56 8.18 -9.95 18.39
CA THR A 56 8.42 -10.95 17.34
C THR A 56 7.13 -11.23 16.58
N HIS A 57 6.35 -10.19 16.25
CA HIS A 57 5.62 -10.28 15.00
C HIS A 57 6.67 -10.39 13.92
N THR A 58 6.68 -11.53 13.25
CA THR A 58 7.25 -11.77 11.93
C THR A 58 6.98 -10.57 11.03
N VAL A 59 7.84 -9.56 11.13
CA VAL A 59 8.29 -8.86 9.96
C VAL A 59 8.93 -10.00 9.17
N HIS A 60 8.16 -10.59 8.26
CA HIS A 60 8.77 -11.02 7.03
C HIS A 60 9.58 -9.80 6.62
N GLU A 61 10.89 -9.89 6.84
CA GLU A 61 11.86 -9.04 6.21
C GLU A 61 11.52 -9.21 4.73
N VAL A 62 10.63 -8.35 4.25
CA VAL A 62 10.55 -8.01 2.86
C VAL A 62 11.93 -7.43 2.68
N GLU A 63 12.88 -8.29 2.31
CA GLU A 63 14.05 -7.89 1.57
C GLU A 63 13.45 -7.06 0.46
N THR A 64 13.41 -5.76 0.72
CA THR A 64 13.12 -4.77 -0.27
C THR A 64 14.36 -4.89 -1.12
N ILE A 65 14.32 -5.84 -2.06
CA ILE A 65 15.16 -5.82 -3.24
C ILE A 65 14.90 -4.42 -3.75
N LYS A 66 15.82 -3.51 -3.42
CA LYS A 66 15.85 -2.19 -4.03
C LYS A 66 15.99 -2.55 -5.49
N GLU A 67 14.87 -2.53 -6.22
CA GLU A 67 14.87 -2.57 -7.66
C GLU A 67 15.82 -1.43 -8.04
N LYS A 68 17.05 -1.82 -8.36
CA LYS A 68 17.94 -0.95 -9.09
C LYS A 68 17.14 -0.71 -10.37
N LEU A 69 16.60 0.50 -10.52
CA LEU A 69 16.06 1.01 -11.78
C LEU A 69 17.15 0.80 -12.82
N THR A 70 17.11 -0.37 -13.42
CA THR A 70 18.00 -0.77 -14.49
C THR A 70 17.32 -0.18 -15.69
N ASP A 71 18.01 0.67 -16.43
CA ASP A 71 17.50 1.17 -17.70
C ASP A 71 17.20 -0.04 -18.60
N THR A 72 15.91 -0.34 -18.77
CA THR A 72 15.40 -1.43 -19.60
C THR A 72 15.00 -0.97 -20.99
N THR A 73 15.11 0.33 -21.30
CA THR A 73 14.62 0.90 -22.56
C THR A 73 15.27 0.24 -23.77
N GLY A 74 16.57 -0.06 -23.70
CA GLY A 74 17.26 -0.80 -24.77
C GLY A 74 16.71 -2.23 -24.96
N ILE A 75 16.40 -2.92 -23.85
CA ILE A 75 15.81 -4.26 -23.88
C ILE A 75 14.39 -4.21 -24.48
N GLU A 76 13.58 -3.23 -24.07
CA GLU A 76 12.22 -3.03 -24.57
C GLU A 76 12.19 -2.77 -26.07
N SER A 77 13.01 -1.82 -26.54
CA SER A 77 13.08 -1.47 -27.97
C SER A 77 13.54 -2.67 -28.79
N PHE A 78 14.65 -3.32 -28.40
CA PHE A 78 15.18 -4.47 -29.11
C PHE A 78 14.17 -5.63 -29.17
N THR A 79 13.49 -5.90 -28.05
CA THR A 79 12.46 -6.95 -27.97
C THR A 79 11.27 -6.60 -28.86
N THR A 80 10.82 -5.36 -28.86
CA THR A 80 9.69 -4.90 -29.67
C THR A 80 9.96 -5.11 -31.16
N ASP A 81 11.14 -4.74 -31.64
CA ASP A 81 11.52 -4.89 -33.05
C ASP A 81 11.68 -6.36 -33.47
N PHE A 82 12.26 -7.18 -32.58
CA PHE A 82 12.31 -8.62 -32.75
C PHE A 82 10.90 -9.23 -32.83
N VAL A 83 10.02 -8.93 -31.86
CA VAL A 83 8.65 -9.48 -31.79
C VAL A 83 7.84 -9.10 -33.01
N LYS A 84 7.92 -7.85 -33.49
CA LYS A 84 7.29 -7.43 -34.75
C LYS A 84 7.78 -8.28 -35.92
N THR A 85 9.09 -8.46 -36.05
CA THR A 85 9.68 -9.26 -37.12
C THR A 85 9.30 -10.75 -37.00
N PHE A 86 9.24 -11.27 -35.78
CA PHE A 86 8.95 -12.68 -35.50
C PHE A 86 7.48 -13.04 -35.72
N PHE A 87 6.53 -12.19 -35.34
CA PHE A 87 5.10 -12.52 -35.42
C PHE A 87 4.39 -11.98 -36.67
N THR A 88 5.00 -11.05 -37.41
CA THR A 88 4.47 -10.65 -38.72
C THR A 88 4.84 -11.70 -39.77
N ILE A 89 3.84 -12.35 -40.38
CA ILE A 89 4.03 -13.44 -41.33
C ILE A 89 3.23 -13.15 -42.59
N SER A 90 3.92 -13.02 -43.72
CA SER A 90 3.31 -12.88 -45.05
C SER A 90 3.16 -14.25 -45.73
N PRO A 91 2.09 -14.48 -46.53
CA PRO A 91 1.97 -15.67 -47.36
C PRO A 91 2.97 -15.69 -48.54
N ASN A 92 3.64 -14.57 -48.83
CA ASN A 92 4.59 -14.46 -49.92
C ASN A 92 5.95 -15.09 -49.56
N SER A 93 6.45 -16.01 -50.40
CA SER A 93 7.73 -16.69 -50.17
C SER A 93 8.95 -15.76 -50.12
N LYS A 94 8.93 -14.64 -50.84
CA LYS A 94 10.00 -13.64 -50.79
C LYS A 94 10.02 -12.95 -49.42
N ASP A 95 8.86 -12.46 -48.97
CA ASP A 95 8.73 -11.79 -47.68
C ASP A 95 9.10 -12.73 -46.52
N GLN A 96 8.80 -14.03 -46.65
CA GLN A 96 9.23 -15.05 -45.69
C GLN A 96 10.77 -15.22 -45.67
N GLY A 97 11.43 -15.14 -46.82
CA GLY A 97 12.89 -15.14 -46.93
C GLY A 97 13.50 -13.89 -46.30
N ASP A 98 13.00 -12.71 -46.67
CA ASP A 98 13.45 -11.41 -46.13
C ASP A 98 13.28 -11.36 -44.61
N ARG A 99 12.17 -11.93 -44.09
CA ARG A 99 11.94 -12.08 -42.65
C ARG A 99 13.00 -12.97 -42.00
N GLN A 100 13.32 -14.12 -42.60
CA GLN A 100 14.33 -15.03 -42.05
C GLN A 100 15.70 -14.35 -41.96
N GLU A 101 16.10 -13.60 -43.00
CA GLU A 101 17.36 -12.84 -43.00
C GLU A 101 17.38 -11.76 -41.91
N LYS A 102 16.26 -11.05 -41.70
CA LYS A 102 16.14 -10.06 -40.62
C LYS A 102 16.26 -10.69 -39.24
N LEU A 103 15.63 -11.85 -39.02
CA LEU A 103 15.64 -12.54 -37.73
C LEU A 103 17.05 -12.92 -37.26
N VAL A 104 17.96 -13.25 -38.19
CA VAL A 104 19.37 -13.57 -37.85
C VAL A 104 20.05 -12.44 -37.07
N ASN A 105 19.68 -11.18 -37.31
CA ASN A 105 20.28 -10.04 -36.59
C ASN A 105 19.83 -9.91 -35.13
N TYR A 106 18.83 -10.68 -34.71
CA TYR A 106 18.32 -10.66 -33.34
C TYR A 106 18.70 -11.89 -32.54
N LEU A 107 18.90 -13.04 -33.18
CA LEU A 107 19.08 -14.33 -32.51
C LEU A 107 20.53 -14.53 -32.07
N ALA A 108 20.72 -15.23 -30.95
CA ALA A 108 22.03 -15.79 -30.61
C ALA A 108 22.49 -16.82 -31.66
N ASP A 109 23.80 -16.99 -31.81
CA ASP A 109 24.42 -17.82 -32.87
C ASP A 109 23.91 -19.27 -32.91
N ASP A 110 23.55 -19.83 -31.76
CA ASP A 110 23.05 -21.20 -31.60
C ASP A 110 21.52 -21.31 -31.69
N LEU A 111 20.81 -20.17 -31.80
CA LEU A 111 19.37 -20.12 -31.83
C LEU A 111 18.85 -19.99 -33.26
N ASN A 112 18.03 -20.95 -33.68
CA ASN A 112 17.38 -20.92 -34.98
C ASN A 112 15.85 -20.82 -34.80
N ALA A 113 15.26 -19.70 -35.25
CA ALA A 113 13.82 -19.60 -35.44
C ALA A 113 13.46 -20.48 -36.64
N SER A 114 12.87 -21.65 -36.39
CA SER A 114 12.65 -22.70 -37.39
C SER A 114 12.12 -22.16 -38.72
N SER A 115 12.84 -22.46 -39.81
CA SER A 115 12.59 -22.02 -41.18
C SER A 115 11.43 -22.76 -41.89
N LEU A 116 10.42 -23.22 -41.15
CA LEU A 116 9.21 -23.73 -41.78
C LEU A 116 8.53 -22.54 -42.45
N LEU A 117 8.85 -22.34 -43.72
CA LEU A 117 8.10 -21.48 -44.62
C LEU A 117 6.63 -21.81 -44.37
N TYR A 118 5.83 -20.79 -44.05
CA TYR A 118 4.40 -20.91 -43.80
C TYR A 118 3.70 -21.12 -45.16
N LYS A 119 4.06 -22.19 -45.86
CA LYS A 119 3.67 -22.49 -47.25
C LYS A 119 2.17 -22.70 -47.40
N GLU A 120 1.50 -23.05 -46.30
CA GLU A 120 0.06 -23.27 -46.24
C GLU A 120 -0.72 -22.03 -45.78
N LEU A 121 -0.03 -20.94 -45.41
CA LEU A 121 -0.66 -19.71 -44.96
C LEU A 121 -1.28 -18.99 -46.16
N LYS A 122 -2.58 -18.69 -46.07
CA LYS A 122 -3.34 -18.03 -47.14
C LYS A 122 -3.43 -16.52 -46.96
N GLU A 123 -3.27 -16.04 -45.73
CA GLU A 123 -3.52 -14.66 -45.35
C GLU A 123 -2.40 -14.16 -44.44
N GLU A 124 -2.15 -12.85 -44.48
CA GLU A 124 -1.12 -12.23 -43.66
C GLU A 124 -1.51 -12.25 -42.18
N THR A 125 -0.51 -12.42 -41.33
CA THR A 125 -0.58 -12.19 -39.89
C THR A 125 0.21 -10.93 -39.59
N ALA A 126 -0.44 -9.89 -39.05
CA ALA A 126 0.17 -8.60 -38.78
C ALA A 126 0.13 -8.26 -37.29
N VAL A 127 1.25 -7.76 -36.75
CA VAL A 127 1.31 -7.27 -35.37
C VAL A 127 0.72 -5.86 -35.30
N GLN A 128 -0.33 -5.69 -34.47
CA GLN A 128 -0.99 -4.41 -34.26
C GLN A 128 -0.46 -3.67 -33.04
N ASN A 129 -0.27 -4.37 -31.92
CA ASN A 129 0.24 -3.76 -30.70
C ASN A 129 1.11 -4.73 -29.87
N ILE A 130 2.06 -4.17 -29.14
CA ILE A 130 2.93 -4.88 -28.19
C ILE A 130 2.95 -4.10 -26.88
N ASP A 131 2.39 -4.68 -25.82
CA ASP A 131 2.43 -4.10 -24.47
C ASP A 131 3.38 -4.94 -23.60
N ILE A 132 4.58 -4.42 -23.34
CA ILE A 132 5.52 -5.02 -22.38
C ILE A 132 5.09 -4.60 -20.97
N TRP A 133 4.85 -5.56 -20.08
CA TRP A 133 4.42 -5.27 -18.71
C TRP A 133 5.41 -5.72 -17.64
N LYS A 134 6.42 -6.53 -18.00
CA LYS A 134 7.41 -7.05 -17.04
C LYS A 134 8.74 -7.36 -17.69
N ILE A 135 9.83 -6.97 -17.03
CA ILE A 135 11.21 -7.32 -17.39
C ILE A 135 11.94 -7.75 -16.14
N ASP A 136 12.24 -9.05 -16.05
CA ASP A 136 12.95 -9.62 -14.89
C ASP A 136 14.34 -10.08 -15.30
N LYS A 137 15.37 -9.71 -14.54
CA LYS A 137 16.70 -10.32 -14.69
C LYS A 137 16.64 -11.76 -14.18
N VAL A 138 16.73 -12.75 -15.08
CA VAL A 138 16.67 -14.18 -14.72
C VAL A 138 18.05 -14.79 -14.49
N ARG A 139 19.07 -14.29 -15.17
CA ARG A 139 20.49 -14.69 -15.04
C ARG A 139 21.39 -13.49 -15.32
N ASP A 140 22.70 -13.65 -15.17
CA ASP A 140 23.63 -12.58 -15.51
C ASP A 140 23.51 -12.15 -16.97
N ASN A 141 23.23 -10.86 -17.15
CA ASN A 141 22.93 -10.22 -18.42
C ASN A 141 21.76 -10.84 -19.20
N ILE A 142 20.92 -11.69 -18.60
CA ILE A 142 19.75 -12.28 -19.28
C ILE A 142 18.48 -11.84 -18.58
N TYR A 143 17.55 -11.33 -19.37
CA TYR A 143 16.29 -10.76 -18.93
C TYR A 143 15.13 -11.52 -19.58
N SER A 144 14.12 -11.88 -18.79
CA SER A 144 12.85 -12.38 -19.30
C SER A 144 11.90 -11.20 -19.48
N VAL A 145 11.43 -11.01 -20.72
CA VAL A 145 10.51 -9.94 -21.09
C VAL A 145 9.14 -10.55 -21.34
N SER A 146 8.14 -10.14 -20.56
CA SER A 146 6.75 -10.56 -20.72
C SER A 146 5.91 -9.48 -21.39
N PHE A 147 5.19 -9.88 -22.43
CA PHE A 147 4.47 -8.94 -23.30
C PHE A 147 3.16 -9.49 -23.84
N LYS A 148 2.20 -8.59 -24.06
CA LYS A 148 0.91 -8.89 -24.70
C LYS A 148 1.05 -8.48 -26.14
N LEU A 149 0.70 -9.40 -27.02
CA LEU A 149 0.75 -9.22 -28.46
C LEU A 149 -0.67 -9.24 -29.00
N SER A 150 -1.07 -8.13 -29.63
CA SER A 150 -2.32 -8.03 -30.38
C SER A 150 -2.00 -8.27 -31.86
N ILE A 151 -2.54 -9.37 -32.40
CA ILE A 151 -2.27 -9.83 -33.76
C ILE A 151 -3.55 -9.78 -34.57
N GLU A 152 -3.48 -9.20 -35.76
CA GLU A 152 -4.53 -9.32 -36.75
C GLU A 152 -4.24 -10.48 -37.70
N SER A 153 -5.21 -11.38 -37.85
CA SER A 153 -5.20 -12.44 -38.86
C SER A 153 -6.62 -12.57 -39.38
N SER A 154 -6.80 -12.61 -40.70
CA SER A 154 -8.12 -12.78 -41.32
C SER A 154 -9.16 -11.72 -40.91
N SER A 155 -8.72 -10.48 -40.71
CA SER A 155 -9.55 -9.36 -40.21
C SER A 155 -10.10 -9.54 -38.79
N GLU A 156 -9.60 -10.53 -38.04
CA GLU A 156 -9.90 -10.73 -36.62
C GLU A 156 -8.67 -10.38 -35.76
N LEU A 157 -8.93 -9.82 -34.58
CA LEU A 157 -7.90 -9.43 -33.61
C LEU A 157 -7.78 -10.47 -32.49
N TYR A 158 -6.56 -10.92 -32.23
CA TYR A 158 -6.26 -11.90 -31.19
C TYR A 158 -5.21 -11.35 -30.22
N ASP A 159 -5.54 -11.37 -28.93
CA ASP A 159 -4.59 -11.08 -27.86
C ASP A 159 -3.96 -12.36 -27.32
N ARG A 160 -2.63 -12.37 -27.23
CA ARG A 160 -1.86 -13.48 -26.64
C ARG A 160 -0.73 -12.93 -25.77
N ALA A 161 -0.45 -13.60 -24.67
CA ALA A 161 0.67 -13.30 -23.80
C ALA A 161 1.86 -14.22 -24.11
N TYR A 162 3.06 -13.64 -24.14
CA TYR A 162 4.30 -14.37 -24.34
C TYR A 162 5.39 -13.90 -23.39
N ALA A 163 6.43 -14.73 -23.24
CA ALA A 163 7.69 -14.37 -22.62
C ALA A 163 8.87 -14.74 -23.54
N VAL A 164 9.90 -13.90 -23.58
CA VAL A 164 11.13 -14.10 -24.37
C VAL A 164 12.35 -13.81 -23.49
N GLU A 165 13.45 -14.55 -23.66
CA GLU A 165 14.70 -14.26 -22.93
C GLU A 165 15.69 -13.51 -23.83
N VAL A 166 16.21 -12.41 -23.30
CA VAL A 166 17.08 -11.46 -24.00
C VAL A 166 18.38 -11.30 -23.21
N TYR A 167 19.50 -11.55 -23.86
CA TYR A 167 20.81 -11.12 -23.37
C TYR A 167 20.96 -9.61 -23.58
N ALA A 168 21.46 -8.89 -22.58
CA ALA A 168 21.70 -7.46 -22.61
C ALA A 168 22.94 -7.08 -21.79
N LYS A 169 23.97 -6.55 -22.46
CA LYS A 169 25.19 -6.03 -21.82
C LYS A 169 25.82 -4.95 -22.70
N ASP A 170 26.21 -3.82 -22.10
CA ASP A 170 26.94 -2.75 -22.81
C ASP A 170 26.26 -2.28 -24.12
N GLN A 171 24.92 -2.18 -24.13
CA GLN A 171 24.07 -1.87 -25.31
C GLN A 171 24.13 -2.93 -26.44
N GLN A 172 24.59 -4.13 -26.14
CA GLN A 172 24.53 -5.29 -27.03
C GLN A 172 23.38 -6.20 -26.58
N PHE A 173 22.56 -6.62 -27.53
CA PHE A 173 21.35 -7.40 -27.27
C PHE A 173 21.29 -8.63 -28.17
N ALA A 174 20.76 -9.73 -27.64
CA ALA A 174 20.48 -10.94 -28.42
C ALA A 174 19.32 -11.72 -27.80
N ILE A 175 18.44 -12.27 -28.62
CA ILE A 175 17.43 -13.23 -28.20
C ILE A 175 18.12 -14.56 -27.94
N VAL A 176 18.11 -14.99 -26.68
CA VAL A 176 18.72 -16.27 -26.25
C VAL A 176 17.68 -17.38 -26.06
N LYS A 177 16.38 -17.03 -26.11
CA LYS A 177 15.28 -17.97 -26.11
C LYS A 177 14.08 -17.39 -26.84
N LEU A 178 13.49 -18.15 -27.75
CA LEU A 178 12.31 -17.73 -28.53
C LEU A 178 11.08 -17.49 -27.64
N PRO A 179 10.09 -16.72 -28.13
CA PRO A 179 8.84 -16.49 -27.42
C PRO A 179 8.11 -17.78 -27.03
N VAL A 180 7.64 -17.85 -25.79
CA VAL A 180 6.81 -18.94 -25.25
C VAL A 180 5.51 -18.36 -24.70
N LEU A 181 4.39 -19.06 -24.87
CA LEU A 181 3.09 -18.64 -24.33
C LEU A 181 3.16 -18.42 -22.81
N SER A 182 2.48 -17.38 -22.36
CA SER A 182 2.38 -16.98 -20.96
C SER A 182 0.94 -16.59 -20.60
N SER A 183 0.68 -16.41 -19.31
CA SER A 183 -0.56 -15.79 -18.81
C SER A 183 -0.49 -14.26 -18.88
N LEU A 184 -1.64 -13.63 -19.06
CA LEU A 184 -1.81 -12.18 -18.92
C LEU A 184 -1.82 -11.78 -17.43
N PRO A 185 -1.41 -10.55 -17.09
CA PRO A 185 -1.59 -10.03 -15.73
C PRO A 185 -3.07 -9.89 -15.40
N GLU A 186 -3.43 -10.22 -14.15
CA GLU A 186 -4.79 -10.10 -13.63
C GLU A 186 -4.97 -8.80 -12.85
N LYS A 187 -6.20 -8.26 -12.88
CA LYS A 187 -6.58 -7.14 -12.04
C LYS A 187 -6.48 -7.56 -10.57
N ALA A 188 -5.67 -6.85 -9.79
CA ALA A 188 -5.59 -7.06 -8.35
C ALA A 188 -6.95 -6.77 -7.69
N VAL A 189 -7.37 -7.65 -6.77
CA VAL A 189 -8.54 -7.42 -5.91
C VAL A 189 -8.07 -6.65 -4.69
N VAL A 190 -8.36 -5.35 -4.66
CA VAL A 190 -8.06 -4.47 -3.52
C VAL A 190 -9.37 -4.10 -2.85
N ILE A 191 -9.50 -4.41 -1.56
CA ILE A 191 -10.62 -3.98 -0.72
C ILE A 191 -10.22 -2.63 -0.09
N SER A 192 -10.91 -1.55 -0.44
CA SER A 192 -10.69 -0.24 0.18
C SER A 192 -11.24 -0.25 1.60
N SER A 193 -10.40 0.04 2.60
CA SER A 193 -10.74 -0.07 4.03
C SER A 193 -11.12 1.25 4.69
N LYS A 194 -11.25 2.34 3.92
CA LYS A 194 -11.55 3.66 4.48
C LYS A 194 -13.07 3.87 4.53
N GLU A 195 -13.71 3.21 5.48
CA GLU A 195 -15.10 3.51 5.84
C GLU A 195 -15.09 4.57 6.95
N LEU A 196 -15.78 5.69 6.72
CA LEU A 196 -16.06 6.65 7.79
C LEU A 196 -16.90 5.94 8.88
N PRO A 197 -16.73 6.27 10.17
CA PRO A 197 -17.54 5.70 11.22
C PRO A 197 -19.04 5.96 10.96
N THR A 198 -19.87 4.92 11.06
CA THR A 198 -21.31 4.96 10.76
C THR A 198 -22.17 5.62 11.84
N SER A 199 -21.59 6.47 12.70
CA SER A 199 -22.40 7.18 13.70
C SER A 199 -23.35 8.16 13.04
N ALA A 200 -24.63 8.10 13.40
CA ALA A 200 -25.64 9.00 12.86
C ALA A 200 -25.33 10.46 13.24
N ILE A 201 -24.92 11.26 12.26
CA ILE A 201 -24.91 12.73 12.33
C ILE A 201 -26.34 13.27 12.41
N GLU A 202 -26.54 14.35 13.15
CA GLU A 202 -27.82 15.04 13.29
C GLU A 202 -28.38 15.42 11.91
N THR A 203 -29.69 15.20 11.70
CA THR A 203 -30.35 15.43 10.39
C THR A 203 -30.18 16.87 9.92
N THR A 204 -30.33 17.85 10.81
CA THR A 204 -30.16 19.27 10.48
C THR A 204 -28.73 19.59 10.07
N THR A 205 -27.73 19.04 10.77
CA THR A 205 -26.33 19.20 10.38
C THR A 205 -26.05 18.57 9.01
N ARG A 206 -26.60 17.39 8.72
CA ARG A 206 -26.48 16.75 7.41
C ARG A 206 -27.05 17.63 6.29
N GLU A 207 -28.29 18.08 6.43
CA GLU A 207 -28.96 18.91 5.41
C GLU A 207 -28.19 20.21 5.15
N ASN A 208 -27.69 20.85 6.21
CA ASN A 208 -26.89 22.07 6.08
C ASN A 208 -25.54 21.82 5.37
N VAL A 209 -24.89 20.69 5.66
CA VAL A 209 -23.65 20.29 4.98
C VAL A 209 -23.92 19.95 3.51
N GLU A 210 -24.97 19.19 3.20
CA GLU A 210 -25.35 18.85 1.83
C GLU A 210 -25.59 20.11 0.99
N GLY A 211 -26.40 21.06 1.50
CA GLY A 211 -26.64 22.33 0.80
C GLY A 211 -25.37 23.19 0.63
N PHE A 212 -24.49 23.20 1.63
CA PHE A 212 -23.18 23.85 1.51
C PHE A 212 -22.34 23.21 0.40
N LEU A 213 -22.25 21.88 0.36
CA LEU A 213 -21.47 21.15 -0.64
C LEU A 213 -22.03 21.34 -2.05
N GLU A 214 -23.35 21.26 -2.24
CA GLU A 214 -23.99 21.53 -3.52
C GLU A 214 -23.66 22.93 -4.05
N THR A 215 -23.75 23.94 -3.17
CA THR A 215 -23.42 25.33 -3.53
C THR A 215 -21.95 25.47 -3.89
N PHE A 216 -21.06 24.89 -3.08
CA PHE A 216 -19.63 24.90 -3.33
C PHE A 216 -19.28 24.22 -4.65
N PHE A 217 -19.71 22.99 -4.86
CA PHE A 217 -19.37 22.21 -6.05
C PHE A 217 -20.02 22.75 -7.32
N ALA A 218 -21.13 23.48 -7.23
CA ALA A 218 -21.70 24.21 -8.37
C ALA A 218 -20.77 25.30 -8.91
N VAL A 219 -19.99 25.95 -8.04
CA VAL A 219 -19.08 27.05 -8.44
C VAL A 219 -17.62 26.62 -8.56
N TYR A 220 -17.20 25.61 -7.79
CA TYR A 220 -15.81 25.22 -7.60
C TYR A 220 -15.01 25.05 -8.90
N PRO A 221 -15.53 24.38 -9.96
CA PRO A 221 -14.75 24.20 -11.18
C PRO A 221 -14.37 25.50 -11.87
N LYS A 222 -15.19 26.55 -11.72
CA LYS A 222 -15.03 27.85 -12.41
C LYS A 222 -14.48 28.94 -11.51
N ALA A 223 -14.54 28.74 -10.19
CA ALA A 223 -14.20 29.74 -9.20
C ALA A 223 -12.71 30.13 -9.28
N ASP A 224 -12.45 31.43 -9.21
CA ASP A 224 -11.09 31.95 -9.04
C ASP A 224 -10.63 31.89 -7.58
N LYS A 225 -9.34 32.16 -7.33
CA LYS A 225 -8.79 32.12 -5.98
C LYS A 225 -9.51 33.05 -4.98
N LYS A 226 -10.06 34.18 -5.43
CA LYS A 226 -10.79 35.13 -4.56
C LYS A 226 -12.18 34.60 -4.22
N GLU A 227 -12.87 34.00 -5.18
CA GLU A 227 -14.16 33.35 -4.97
C GLU A 227 -14.03 32.15 -4.03
N LEU A 228 -12.93 31.40 -4.11
CA LEU A 228 -12.66 30.27 -3.22
C LEU A 228 -12.44 30.66 -1.76
N LEU A 229 -11.96 31.87 -1.47
CA LEU A 229 -11.77 32.35 -0.09
C LEU A 229 -13.08 32.42 0.71
N TYR A 230 -14.25 32.46 0.05
CA TYR A 230 -15.54 32.38 0.72
C TYR A 230 -15.85 30.97 1.26
N TYR A 231 -15.18 29.94 0.72
CA TYR A 231 -15.39 28.54 1.09
C TYR A 231 -14.24 28.01 1.94
N GLY A 232 -12.99 28.34 1.64
CA GLY A 232 -11.81 27.86 2.36
C GLY A 232 -10.53 28.59 1.96
N ASN A 233 -9.53 28.60 2.85
CA ASN A 233 -8.31 29.38 2.64
C ASN A 233 -7.30 28.71 1.70
N ASP A 234 -7.24 27.38 1.69
CA ASP A 234 -6.19 26.60 1.03
C ASP A 234 -6.68 25.85 -0.22
N LEU A 235 -7.82 26.26 -0.77
CA LEU A 235 -8.41 25.68 -1.98
C LEU A 235 -7.66 26.12 -3.24
N GLN A 236 -7.40 25.17 -4.13
CA GLN A 236 -6.79 25.45 -5.43
C GLN A 236 -7.87 25.64 -6.50
N PRO A 237 -7.79 26.70 -7.32
CA PRO A 237 -8.74 26.89 -8.41
C PRO A 237 -8.45 25.88 -9.52
N ILE A 238 -9.52 25.28 -10.05
CA ILE A 238 -9.49 24.36 -11.19
C ILE A 238 -9.57 25.17 -12.51
N GLN A 239 -10.50 26.13 -12.56
CA GLN A 239 -10.77 27.02 -13.70
C GLN A 239 -11.11 26.30 -15.01
N GLU A 240 -11.86 25.20 -14.91
CA GLU A 240 -12.31 24.40 -16.05
C GLU A 240 -13.79 24.65 -16.36
N ASN A 241 -14.17 24.46 -17.62
CA ASN A 241 -15.53 24.67 -18.10
C ASN A 241 -16.45 23.48 -17.74
N LEU A 242 -16.55 23.15 -16.46
CA LEU A 242 -17.39 22.07 -15.97
C LEU A 242 -18.75 22.58 -15.47
N SER A 243 -19.80 21.81 -15.71
CA SER A 243 -21.14 22.01 -15.16
C SER A 243 -21.41 20.96 -14.08
N PHE A 244 -21.70 21.40 -12.87
CA PHE A 244 -22.15 20.52 -11.79
C PHE A 244 -23.47 19.83 -12.15
N LEU A 245 -23.55 18.53 -11.88
CA LEU A 245 -24.77 17.75 -12.07
C LEU A 245 -25.35 17.30 -10.72
N GLU A 246 -24.58 16.58 -9.91
CA GLU A 246 -25.07 16.01 -8.65
C GLU A 246 -23.93 15.58 -7.71
N ILE A 247 -24.30 15.27 -6.46
CA ILE A 247 -23.46 14.63 -5.45
C ILE A 247 -24.05 13.24 -5.13
N ASN A 248 -23.22 12.21 -5.27
CA ASN A 248 -23.56 10.81 -5.05
C ASN A 248 -22.84 10.26 -3.81
N ASN A 249 -23.53 9.33 -3.14
CA ASN A 249 -23.03 8.58 -1.97
C ASN A 249 -22.33 9.43 -0.90
N PRO A 250 -22.90 10.57 -0.43
CA PRO A 250 -22.29 11.34 0.63
C PRO A 250 -22.26 10.52 1.93
N GLN A 251 -21.07 10.35 2.49
CA GLN A 251 -20.86 9.85 3.84
C GLN A 251 -20.33 10.99 4.68
N MET A 252 -20.83 11.13 5.91
CA MET A 252 -20.47 12.22 6.79
C MET A 252 -20.27 11.72 8.20
N TYR A 253 -19.23 12.21 8.85
CA TYR A 253 -18.90 11.94 10.24
C TYR A 253 -18.65 13.25 10.98
N GLU A 254 -19.31 13.41 12.12
CA GLU A 254 -19.24 14.63 12.91
C GLU A 254 -18.26 14.46 14.08
N ASN A 255 -17.26 15.35 14.13
CA ASN A 255 -16.36 15.55 15.25
C ASN A 255 -16.82 16.78 16.06
N SER A 256 -16.12 17.09 17.17
CA SER A 256 -16.46 18.24 18.04
C SER A 256 -16.65 19.55 17.25
N ASP A 257 -15.66 19.90 16.42
CA ASP A 257 -15.62 21.19 15.71
C ASP A 257 -15.57 21.07 14.18
N SER A 258 -15.69 19.84 13.66
CA SER A 258 -15.60 19.58 12.22
C SER A 258 -16.55 18.49 11.75
N VAL A 259 -16.82 18.47 10.45
CA VAL A 259 -17.50 17.38 9.76
C VAL A 259 -16.55 16.84 8.71
N GLU A 260 -16.24 15.56 8.78
CA GLU A 260 -15.56 14.84 7.70
C GLU A 260 -16.63 14.36 6.72
N ALA A 261 -16.42 14.59 5.43
CA ALA A 261 -17.35 14.17 4.39
C ALA A 261 -16.60 13.51 3.24
N THR A 262 -17.16 12.44 2.69
CA THR A 262 -16.71 11.86 1.43
C THR A 262 -17.88 11.80 0.47
N CYS A 263 -17.68 12.18 -0.77
CA CYS A 263 -18.72 12.10 -1.79
C CYS A 263 -18.13 11.95 -3.19
N THR A 264 -18.96 11.48 -4.12
CA THR A 264 -18.63 11.50 -5.55
C THR A 264 -19.42 12.62 -6.21
N VAL A 265 -18.76 13.60 -6.78
CA VAL A 265 -19.39 14.71 -7.49
C VAL A 265 -19.36 14.42 -8.98
N THR A 266 -20.52 14.53 -9.63
CA THR A 266 -20.66 14.34 -11.07
C THR A 266 -20.62 15.69 -11.77
N TYR A 267 -19.68 15.84 -12.68
CA TYR A 267 -19.53 17.01 -13.55
C TYR A 267 -19.71 16.65 -15.01
N LYS A 268 -20.28 17.56 -15.80
CA LYS A 268 -20.21 17.53 -17.25
C LYS A 268 -19.14 18.51 -17.73
N ASP A 269 -18.17 18.01 -18.47
CA ASP A 269 -17.28 18.86 -19.26
C ASP A 269 -18.04 19.42 -20.47
N ASN A 270 -18.18 20.75 -20.51
CA ASN A 270 -18.94 21.40 -21.57
C ASN A 270 -18.17 21.50 -22.90
N ASP A 271 -16.85 21.29 -22.88
CA ASP A 271 -16.02 21.36 -24.08
C ASP A 271 -15.96 19.99 -24.76
N THR A 272 -15.78 18.92 -23.98
CA THR A 272 -15.69 17.53 -24.50
C THR A 272 -17.00 16.74 -24.45
N GLN A 273 -18.01 17.26 -23.76
CA GLN A 273 -19.27 16.55 -23.43
C GLN A 273 -19.09 15.32 -22.53
N MET A 274 -17.90 15.09 -21.96
CA MET A 274 -17.64 13.98 -21.03
C MET A 274 -18.35 14.19 -19.69
N ILE A 275 -18.78 13.09 -19.08
CA ILE A 275 -19.24 13.06 -17.70
C ILE A 275 -18.09 12.54 -16.83
N HIS A 276 -17.69 13.33 -15.84
CA HIS A 276 -16.65 13.00 -14.88
C HIS A 276 -17.27 12.75 -13.51
N GLU A 277 -16.99 11.58 -12.95
CA GLU A 277 -17.25 11.29 -11.54
C GLU A 277 -15.96 11.51 -10.75
N MET A 278 -15.97 12.49 -9.87
CA MET A 278 -14.81 12.89 -9.06
C MET A 278 -15.08 12.60 -7.60
N PHE A 279 -14.28 11.71 -7.00
CA PHE A 279 -14.36 11.44 -5.57
C PHE A 279 -13.62 12.52 -4.79
N TYR A 280 -14.24 13.02 -3.73
CA TYR A 280 -13.68 14.04 -2.85
C TYR A 280 -13.71 13.58 -1.40
N GLU A 281 -12.64 13.90 -0.66
CA GLU A 281 -12.61 13.87 0.79
C GLU A 281 -12.51 15.29 1.33
N LEU A 282 -13.44 15.66 2.21
CA LEU A 282 -13.53 17.01 2.77
C LEU A 282 -13.41 16.97 4.29
N THR A 283 -12.69 17.95 4.83
CA THR A 283 -12.79 18.34 6.24
C THR A 283 -13.43 19.72 6.32
N LEU A 284 -14.64 19.77 6.87
CA LEU A 284 -15.39 21.01 7.07
C LEU A 284 -15.22 21.50 8.50
N LYS A 285 -14.86 22.76 8.69
CA LYS A 285 -14.86 23.43 9.98
C LYS A 285 -16.23 24.07 10.22
N LYS A 286 -16.83 23.80 11.39
CA LYS A 286 -18.06 24.47 11.83
C LYS A 286 -17.77 25.94 12.20
N LEU A 287 -18.63 26.83 11.74
CA LEU A 287 -18.63 28.27 12.05
C LEU A 287 -19.93 28.63 12.81
N GLU A 288 -20.03 29.88 13.26
CA GLU A 288 -21.25 30.36 13.92
C GLU A 288 -22.46 30.36 12.97
N GLY A 289 -23.62 29.94 13.48
CA GLY A 289 -24.91 30.01 12.77
C GLY A 289 -25.02 29.08 11.57
N ASP A 290 -24.77 27.78 11.79
CA ASP A 290 -24.91 26.70 10.80
C ASP A 290 -24.09 26.86 9.51
N LYS A 291 -22.98 27.61 9.61
CA LYS A 291 -22.06 27.85 8.49
C LYS A 291 -20.87 26.90 8.54
N PHE A 292 -20.32 26.59 7.37
CA PHE A 292 -19.16 25.73 7.21
C PHE A 292 -18.08 26.42 6.40
N SER A 293 -16.83 26.02 6.63
CA SER A 293 -15.71 26.35 5.76
C SER A 293 -14.87 25.10 5.51
N ILE A 294 -14.41 24.93 4.28
CA ILE A 294 -13.55 23.82 3.88
C ILE A 294 -12.15 24.08 4.43
N LYS A 295 -11.74 23.24 5.38
CA LYS A 295 -10.38 23.22 5.93
C LYS A 295 -9.45 22.42 5.02
N GLU A 296 -9.95 21.35 4.43
CA GLU A 296 -9.18 20.47 3.55
C GLU A 296 -10.10 19.85 2.50
N LEU A 297 -9.60 19.74 1.27
CA LEU A 297 -10.23 19.10 0.12
C LEU A 297 -9.17 18.25 -0.57
N ARG A 298 -9.43 16.95 -0.72
CA ARG A 298 -8.57 15.99 -1.40
C ARG A 298 -9.32 15.24 -2.48
#